data_AF-A0A5B8XY73-F1
#
_entry.id   AF-A0A5B8XY73-F1
#
_cell.length_a   1.000
_cell.length_b   1.000
_cell.length_c   1.000
_cell.angle_alpha   90.00
_cell.angle_beta   90.00
_cell.angle_gamma   90.00
#
_symmetry.space_group_name_H-M   'P 1'
#
loop_
_entity.id
_entity.type
_entity.pdbx_description
1 polymer ?
#
loop_
_entity_poly.entity_id
_entity_poly.type
_entity_poly.pdbx_seq_one_letter_code
_entity_poly.pdbx_strand_id
1 'polypeptide(L)'
;MHTQLAMIEDPIQSLFGVLERSVSSLQSIIKALRSERECVVFFDVQGLMGALESKNQALAEHQELQSQLQHHVKSCWQESGPRRMDTPESVSEALRLLGESVSGQSGRRLVEYSSELVALIDVVRELHDLNKELVQRSVSWITSYVAELVDTSSAGTYDVTGRIGRQRNSAQLVKRLI
;
A
#
# COMPACT_ATOMS: atom_id res chain seq x y z
N MET A 1 26.87 10.73 -47.75
CA MET A 1 27.45 9.96 -46.63
C MET A 1 26.31 9.66 -45.67
N HIS A 2 25.96 8.37 -45.60
CA HIS A 2 24.84 7.86 -44.83
C HIS A 2 25.13 7.84 -43.31
N THR A 3 24.04 7.99 -42.55
CA THR A 3 23.71 7.29 -41.29
C THR A 3 24.65 7.41 -40.09
N GLN A 4 24.20 8.13 -39.06
CA GLN A 4 24.08 7.66 -37.65
C GLN A 4 23.63 8.83 -36.75
N LEU A 5 22.35 9.22 -36.86
CA LEU A 5 21.74 10.23 -35.96
C LEU A 5 20.40 9.73 -35.36
N ALA A 6 20.22 8.42 -35.32
CA ALA A 6 19.10 7.79 -34.63
C ALA A 6 19.61 6.94 -33.47
N MET A 7 18.99 7.12 -32.31
CA MET A 7 19.01 6.25 -31.14
C MET A 7 20.15 6.41 -30.12
N ILE A 8 20.35 7.62 -29.60
CA ILE A 8 20.66 7.74 -28.17
C ILE A 8 19.37 8.27 -27.54
N GLU A 9 18.56 7.37 -26.98
CA GLU A 9 17.48 7.80 -26.09
C GLU A 9 18.13 8.59 -24.95
N ASP A 10 17.73 9.85 -24.80
CA ASP A 10 18.16 10.69 -23.69
C ASP A 10 17.84 9.91 -22.38
N PRO A 11 18.83 9.63 -21.52
CA PRO A 11 18.64 8.84 -20.30
C PRO A 11 17.50 9.39 -19.42
N ILE A 12 17.26 10.70 -19.50
CA ILE A 12 16.17 11.37 -18.81
C ILE A 12 14.79 10.99 -19.39
N GLN A 13 14.68 10.78 -20.71
CA GLN A 13 13.44 10.30 -21.34
C GLN A 13 13.12 8.85 -20.95
N SER A 14 14.15 8.00 -20.93
CA SER A 14 14.04 6.64 -20.43
C SER A 14 13.56 6.62 -18.97
N LEU A 15 14.12 7.49 -18.12
CA LEU A 15 13.71 7.67 -16.73
C LEU A 15 12.24 8.10 -16.61
N PHE A 16 11.75 9.01 -17.45
CA PHE A 16 10.33 9.39 -17.43
C PHE A 16 9.40 8.20 -17.72
N GLY A 17 9.76 7.33 -18.66
CA GLY A 17 8.97 6.13 -18.94
C GLY A 17 8.92 5.14 -17.76
N VAL A 18 9.95 5.11 -16.91
CA VAL A 18 9.95 4.31 -15.67
C VAL A 18 9.16 5.00 -14.56
N LEU A 19 9.27 6.32 -14.44
CA LEU A 19 8.52 7.12 -13.46
C LEU A 19 7.01 7.04 -13.69
N GLU A 20 6.55 7.17 -14.93
CA GLU A 20 5.14 7.06 -15.28
C GLU A 20 4.57 5.67 -14.93
N ARG A 21 5.36 4.62 -15.18
CA ARG A 21 4.99 3.24 -14.78
C ARG A 21 4.98 3.08 -13.26
N SER A 22 5.93 3.69 -12.55
CA SER A 22 5.98 3.66 -11.08
C SER A 22 4.77 4.36 -10.45
N VAL A 23 4.40 5.55 -10.96
CA VAL A 23 3.18 6.27 -10.56
C VAL A 23 1.93 5.42 -10.82
N SER A 24 1.80 4.86 -12.03
CA SER A 24 0.66 4.00 -12.39
C SER A 24 0.56 2.77 -11.48
N SER A 25 1.70 2.17 -11.13
CA SER A 25 1.79 1.03 -10.21
C SER A 25 1.34 1.41 -8.79
N LEU A 26 1.80 2.54 -8.25
CA LEU A 26 1.35 3.03 -6.95
C LEU A 26 -0.16 3.34 -6.94
N GLN A 27 -0.70 3.92 -8.00
CA GLN A 27 -2.14 4.16 -8.13
C GLN A 27 -2.94 2.84 -8.15
N SER A 28 -2.42 1.79 -8.81
CA SER A 28 -3.02 0.45 -8.77
C SER A 28 -3.01 -0.15 -7.37
N ILE A 29 -1.93 0.02 -6.60
CA ILE A 29 -1.87 -0.39 -5.18
C ILE A 29 -2.92 0.37 -4.36
N ILE A 30 -3.04 1.69 -4.53
CA ILE A 30 -4.04 2.51 -3.85
C ILE A 30 -5.46 2.00 -4.15
N LYS A 31 -5.75 1.67 -5.41
CA LYS A 31 -7.04 1.12 -5.82
C LYS A 31 -7.31 -0.22 -5.13
N ALA A 32 -6.33 -1.12 -5.10
CA ALA A 32 -6.45 -2.42 -4.43
C ALA A 32 -6.67 -2.26 -2.91
N LEU A 33 -5.96 -1.35 -2.25
CA LEU A 33 -6.15 -1.05 -0.82
C LEU A 33 -7.53 -0.45 -0.52
N ARG A 34 -8.04 0.42 -1.39
CA ARG A 34 -9.42 0.95 -1.24
C ARG A 34 -10.46 -0.15 -1.40
N SER A 35 -10.27 -1.01 -2.40
CA SER A 35 -11.13 -2.19 -2.60
C SER A 35 -11.10 -3.12 -1.40
N GLU A 36 -9.92 -3.41 -0.84
CA GLU A 36 -9.78 -4.21 0.38
C GLU A 36 -10.58 -3.59 1.52
N ARG A 37 -10.44 -2.27 1.74
CA ARG A 37 -11.18 -1.56 2.77
C ARG A 37 -12.69 -1.72 2.62
N GLU A 38 -13.20 -1.49 1.41
CA GLU A 38 -14.63 -1.62 1.10
C GLU A 38 -15.12 -3.05 1.39
N CYS A 39 -14.39 -4.06 0.95
CA CYS A 39 -14.75 -5.46 1.21
C CYS A 39 -14.78 -5.79 2.70
N VAL A 40 -13.83 -5.27 3.51
CA VAL A 40 -13.87 -5.52 4.96
C VAL A 40 -15.03 -4.77 5.63
N VAL A 41 -15.32 -3.54 5.21
CA VAL A 41 -16.46 -2.75 5.75
C VAL A 41 -17.80 -3.42 5.46
N PHE A 42 -17.97 -4.00 4.27
CA PHE A 42 -19.20 -4.68 3.86
C PHE A 42 -19.21 -6.18 4.17
N PHE A 43 -18.18 -6.71 4.84
CA PHE A 43 -18.01 -8.13 5.13
C PHE A 43 -18.10 -9.04 3.88
N ASP A 44 -17.68 -8.54 2.72
CA ASP A 44 -17.62 -9.29 1.48
C ASP A 44 -16.33 -10.12 1.43
N VAL A 45 -16.43 -11.37 1.86
CA VAL A 45 -15.29 -12.31 1.91
C VAL A 45 -14.77 -12.65 0.51
N GLN A 46 -15.66 -12.78 -0.49
CA GLN A 46 -15.22 -13.13 -1.84
C GLN A 46 -14.53 -11.95 -2.52
N GLY A 47 -15.11 -10.75 -2.40
CA GLY A 47 -14.47 -9.51 -2.86
C GLY A 47 -13.13 -9.26 -2.16
N LEU A 48 -13.03 -9.57 -0.87
CA LEU A 48 -11.78 -9.43 -0.11
C LEU A 48 -10.66 -10.31 -0.67
N MET A 49 -10.94 -11.56 -1.02
CA MET A 49 -9.94 -12.43 -1.63
C MET A 49 -9.44 -11.88 -2.98
N GLY A 50 -10.35 -11.40 -3.83
CA GLY A 50 -9.99 -10.78 -5.11
C GLY A 50 -9.19 -9.48 -4.94
N ALA A 51 -9.54 -8.66 -3.95
CA ALA A 51 -8.80 -7.45 -3.61
C ALA A 51 -7.39 -7.75 -3.10
N LEU A 52 -7.22 -8.81 -2.30
CA LEU A 52 -5.91 -9.26 -1.81
C LEU A 52 -5.02 -9.80 -2.94
N GLU A 53 -5.58 -10.59 -3.87
CA GLU A 53 -4.85 -11.06 -5.04
C GLU A 53 -4.39 -9.89 -5.92
N SER A 54 -5.30 -8.95 -6.19
CA SER A 54 -4.99 -7.72 -6.95
C SER A 54 -3.90 -6.88 -6.26
N LYS A 55 -3.96 -6.77 -4.92
CA LYS A 55 -2.93 -6.08 -4.12
C LYS A 55 -1.58 -6.77 -4.23
N ASN A 56 -1.54 -8.10 -4.12
CA ASN A 56 -0.30 -8.88 -4.21
C ASN A 56 0.34 -8.77 -5.60
N GLN A 57 -0.47 -8.83 -6.65
CA GLN A 57 0.00 -8.62 -8.02
C GLN A 57 0.58 -7.21 -8.19
N ALA A 58 -0.15 -6.17 -7.79
CA ALA A 58 0.30 -4.80 -7.90
C ALA A 58 1.59 -4.52 -7.10
N LEU A 59 1.75 -5.17 -5.93
CA LEU A 59 2.97 -5.09 -5.12
C LEU A 59 4.16 -5.78 -5.80
N ALA A 60 3.95 -6.96 -6.40
CA ALA A 60 5.01 -7.67 -7.13
C ALA A 60 5.51 -6.84 -8.32
N GLU A 61 4.58 -6.29 -9.11
CA GLU A 61 4.90 -5.39 -10.23
C GLU A 61 5.64 -4.13 -9.74
N HIS A 62 5.23 -3.56 -8.60
CA HIS A 62 5.89 -2.40 -8.02
C HIS A 62 7.33 -2.69 -7.58
N GLN A 63 7.58 -3.85 -6.97
CA GLN A 63 8.92 -4.24 -6.51
C GLN A 63 9.90 -4.40 -7.68
N GLU A 64 9.43 -4.97 -8.79
CA GLU A 64 10.23 -5.06 -10.01
C GLU A 64 10.54 -3.67 -10.58
N LEU A 65 9.51 -2.82 -10.69
CA LEU A 65 9.66 -1.44 -11.16
C LEU A 65 10.55 -0.59 -10.25
N GLN A 66 10.56 -0.83 -8.94
CA GLN A 66 11.40 -0.11 -7.99
C GLN A 66 12.89 -0.39 -8.25
N SER A 67 13.23 -1.64 -8.55
CA SER A 67 14.61 -2.02 -8.90
C SER A 67 15.07 -1.37 -10.21
N GLN A 68 14.17 -1.34 -11.22
CA GLN A 68 14.42 -0.64 -12.47
C GLN A 68 14.59 0.86 -12.25
N LEU A 69 13.71 1.48 -11.46
CA LEU A 69 13.74 2.91 -11.16
C LEU A 69 15.04 3.30 -10.45
N GLN A 70 15.47 2.53 -9.44
CA GLN A 70 16.75 2.76 -8.76
C GLN A 70 17.93 2.68 -9.72
N HIS A 71 17.93 1.69 -10.62
CA HIS A 71 18.97 1.55 -11.63
C HIS A 71 19.01 2.76 -12.57
N HIS A 72 17.87 3.17 -13.13
CA HIS A 72 17.78 4.31 -14.05
C HIS A 72 18.16 5.63 -13.38
N VAL A 73 17.71 5.87 -12.14
CA VAL A 73 18.08 7.07 -11.38
C VAL A 73 19.58 7.11 -11.12
N LYS A 74 20.19 5.97 -10.76
CA LYS A 74 21.65 5.89 -10.56
C LYS A 74 22.42 6.16 -11.85
N SER A 75 21.98 5.60 -12.98
CA SER A 75 22.60 5.88 -14.29
C SER A 75 22.47 7.36 -14.66
N CYS A 76 21.28 7.96 -14.51
CA CYS A 76 21.07 9.38 -14.75
C CYS A 76 21.92 10.27 -13.82
N TRP A 77 22.11 9.85 -12.57
CA TRP A 77 22.97 10.54 -11.60
C TRP A 77 24.43 10.54 -12.01
N GLN A 78 24.94 9.41 -12.51
CA GLN A 78 26.33 9.31 -12.96
C GLN A 78 26.62 10.21 -14.17
N GLU A 79 25.62 10.40 -15.04
CA GLU A 79 25.79 11.16 -16.28
C GLU A 79 25.49 12.66 -16.12
N SER A 80 24.43 13.00 -15.39
CA SER A 80 23.85 14.35 -15.31
C SER A 80 23.74 14.89 -13.89
N GLY A 81 24.18 14.12 -12.89
CA GLY A 81 24.13 14.51 -11.49
C GLY A 81 25.14 15.62 -11.14
N PRO A 82 24.93 16.32 -10.01
CA PRO A 82 25.88 17.28 -9.49
C PRO A 82 27.26 16.62 -9.27
N ARG A 83 28.29 17.12 -9.97
CA ARG A 83 29.66 16.60 -9.80
C ARG A 83 30.08 16.72 -8.33
N ARG A 84 30.52 15.60 -7.73
CA ARG A 84 31.05 15.44 -6.35
C ARG A 84 30.05 15.07 -5.24
N MET A 85 28.82 14.69 -5.57
CA MET A 85 27.92 14.09 -4.58
C MET A 85 27.68 12.61 -4.87
N ASP A 86 27.77 11.79 -3.83
CA ASP A 86 27.28 10.41 -3.88
C ASP A 86 25.79 10.40 -4.23
N THR A 87 25.33 9.36 -4.93
CA THR A 87 23.90 9.23 -5.23
C THR A 87 23.12 9.13 -3.92
N PRO A 88 22.09 9.97 -3.70
CA PRO A 88 21.26 9.89 -2.51
C PRO A 88 20.64 8.49 -2.34
N GLU A 89 20.47 8.06 -1.09
CA GLU A 89 19.83 6.76 -0.79
C GLU A 89 18.35 6.75 -1.18
N SER A 90 17.69 7.91 -1.08
CA SER A 90 16.31 8.08 -1.48
C SER A 90 16.18 8.44 -2.96
N VAL A 91 15.36 7.66 -3.69
CA VAL A 91 15.00 7.93 -5.08
C VAL A 91 14.34 9.31 -5.24
N SER A 92 13.43 9.70 -4.34
CA SER A 92 12.75 11.00 -4.43
C SER A 92 13.72 12.16 -4.26
N GLU A 93 14.71 12.01 -3.38
CA GLU A 93 15.75 13.02 -3.18
C GLU A 93 16.68 13.12 -4.39
N ALA A 94 17.11 11.98 -4.93
CA ALA A 94 17.91 11.93 -6.14
C ALA A 94 17.19 12.60 -7.33
N LEU A 95 15.88 12.35 -7.51
CA LEU A 95 15.07 12.98 -8.56
C LEU A 95 14.93 14.48 -8.35
N ARG A 96 14.72 14.94 -7.10
CA ARG A 96 14.64 16.38 -6.79
C ARG A 96 15.96 17.09 -7.13
N LEU A 97 17.09 16.54 -6.68
CA LEU A 97 18.41 17.12 -6.93
C LEU A 97 18.80 17.08 -8.41
N LEU A 98 18.44 16.01 -9.13
CA LEU A 98 18.57 15.96 -10.60
C LEU A 98 17.70 17.00 -11.29
N GLY A 99 16.47 17.21 -10.81
CA GLY A 99 15.58 18.24 -11.32
C GLY A 99 16.11 19.66 -11.10
N GLU A 100 16.83 19.89 -10.01
CA GLU A 100 17.50 21.17 -9.71
C GLU A 100 18.77 21.39 -10.55
N SER A 101 19.46 20.32 -10.96
CA SER A 101 20.66 20.43 -11.81
C SER A 101 20.34 20.51 -13.31
N VAL A 102 19.21 19.93 -13.74
CA VAL A 102 18.78 19.92 -15.14
C VAL A 102 17.92 21.15 -15.43
N SER A 103 18.36 21.99 -16.38
CA SER A 103 17.59 23.17 -16.79
C SER A 103 16.39 22.84 -17.68
N GLY A 104 15.33 23.65 -17.60
CA GLY A 104 14.21 23.60 -18.53
C GLY A 104 13.03 22.72 -18.07
N GLN A 105 12.26 22.21 -19.03
CA GLN A 105 11.03 21.47 -18.76
C GLN A 105 11.28 20.10 -18.10
N SER A 106 12.36 19.41 -18.51
CA SER A 106 12.72 18.10 -17.94
C SER A 106 13.03 18.19 -16.44
N GLY A 107 13.79 19.21 -16.02
CA GLY A 107 14.10 19.41 -14.60
C GLY A 107 12.86 19.63 -13.74
N ARG A 108 11.93 20.47 -14.22
CA ARG A 108 10.64 20.70 -13.55
C ARG A 108 9.83 19.41 -13.40
N ARG A 109 9.71 18.61 -14.48
CA ARG A 109 9.00 17.32 -14.43
C ARG A 109 9.62 16.34 -13.43
N LEU A 110 10.94 16.31 -13.27
CA LEU A 110 11.59 15.44 -12.29
C LEU A 110 11.25 15.84 -10.84
N VAL A 111 11.19 17.15 -10.56
CA VAL A 111 10.76 17.67 -9.24
C VAL A 111 9.26 17.39 -8.99
N GLU A 112 8.44 17.49 -10.02
CA GLU A 112 7.02 17.13 -9.94
C GLU A 112 6.85 15.63 -9.63
N TYR A 113 7.54 14.76 -10.37
CA TYR A 113 7.50 13.32 -10.13
C TYR A 113 8.05 12.94 -8.74
N SER A 114 9.10 13.60 -8.25
CA SER A 114 9.61 13.32 -6.91
C SER A 114 8.56 13.63 -5.83
N SER A 115 7.86 14.76 -5.98
CA SER A 115 6.79 15.18 -5.08
C SER A 115 5.57 14.24 -5.17
N GLU A 116 5.18 13.87 -6.39
CA GLU A 116 4.06 12.96 -6.63
C GLU A 116 4.32 11.56 -6.05
N LEU A 117 5.52 10.99 -6.26
CA LEU A 117 5.87 9.69 -5.72
C LEU A 117 5.83 9.67 -4.19
N VAL A 118 6.33 10.72 -3.53
CA VAL A 118 6.27 10.84 -2.06
C VAL A 118 4.82 10.88 -1.60
N ALA A 119 3.99 11.73 -2.21
CA ALA A 119 2.58 11.84 -1.87
C ALA A 119 1.82 10.51 -2.05
N LEU A 120 2.07 9.78 -3.14
CA LEU A 120 1.45 8.48 -3.39
C LEU A 120 1.89 7.41 -2.38
N ILE A 121 3.19 7.37 -2.03
CA ILE A 121 3.70 6.45 -1.01
C ILE A 121 3.06 6.73 0.35
N ASP A 122 2.90 8.01 0.72
CA ASP A 122 2.25 8.38 1.97
C ASP A 122 0.77 7.95 2.00
N VAL A 123 0.04 8.13 0.89
CA VAL A 123 -1.34 7.63 0.76
C VAL A 123 -1.41 6.10 0.86
N VAL A 124 -0.47 5.37 0.24
CA VAL A 124 -0.39 3.90 0.35
C VAL A 124 -0.18 3.48 1.80
N ARG A 125 0.73 4.14 2.53
CA ARG A 125 1.01 3.85 3.94
C ARG A 125 -0.21 4.11 4.82
N GLU A 126 -0.83 5.28 4.68
CA GLU A 126 -2.01 5.64 5.45
C GLU A 126 -3.16 4.64 5.22
N LEU A 127 -3.45 4.30 3.96
CA LEU A 127 -4.49 3.31 3.64
C LEU A 127 -4.15 1.91 4.17
N HIS A 128 -2.88 1.50 4.11
CA HIS A 128 -2.46 0.23 4.67
C HIS A 128 -2.66 0.17 6.18
N ASP A 129 -2.24 1.22 6.90
CA ASP A 129 -2.37 1.29 8.36
C ASP A 129 -3.84 1.30 8.80
N LEU A 130 -4.69 2.07 8.10
CA LEU A 130 -6.14 2.07 8.34
C LEU A 130 -6.77 0.70 8.09
N ASN A 131 -6.43 0.04 6.98
CA ASN A 131 -6.95 -1.29 6.67
C ASN A 131 -6.52 -2.31 7.72
N LYS A 132 -5.26 -2.25 8.15
CA LYS A 132 -4.71 -3.10 9.21
C LYS A 132 -5.47 -2.92 10.52
N GLU A 133 -5.69 -1.68 10.94
CA GLU A 133 -6.47 -1.38 12.15
C GLU A 133 -7.90 -1.91 12.05
N LEU A 134 -8.55 -1.71 10.89
CA LEU A 134 -9.92 -2.14 10.66
C LEU A 134 -10.04 -3.68 10.71
N VAL A 135 -9.14 -4.40 10.05
CA VAL A 135 -9.08 -5.87 10.12
C VAL A 135 -8.82 -6.35 11.55
N GLN A 136 -7.88 -5.72 12.28
CA GLN A 136 -7.60 -6.08 13.67
C GLN A 136 -8.82 -5.92 14.57
N ARG A 137 -9.57 -4.81 14.43
CA ARG A 137 -10.80 -4.58 15.18
C ARG A 137 -11.88 -5.61 14.83
N SER A 138 -12.08 -5.91 13.54
CA SER A 138 -13.04 -6.91 13.09
C SER A 138 -12.72 -8.30 13.65
N VAL A 139 -11.45 -8.72 13.61
CA VAL A 139 -11.01 -10.00 14.19
C VAL A 139 -11.20 -10.01 15.69
N SER A 140 -10.86 -8.92 16.39
CA SER A 140 -11.04 -8.83 17.84
C SER A 140 -12.51 -9.01 18.23
N TRP A 141 -13.45 -8.35 17.53
CA TRP A 141 -14.88 -8.51 17.79
C TRP A 141 -15.36 -9.93 17.54
N ILE A 142 -15.00 -10.53 16.40
CA ILE A 142 -15.38 -11.91 16.09
C ILE A 142 -14.85 -12.86 17.17
N THR A 143 -13.60 -12.69 17.61
CA THR A 143 -12.97 -13.54 18.61
C THR A 143 -13.69 -13.42 19.96
N SER A 144 -14.05 -12.20 20.38
CA SER A 144 -14.84 -11.98 21.60
C SER A 144 -16.22 -12.64 21.52
N TYR A 145 -16.94 -12.46 20.40
CA TYR A 145 -18.25 -13.09 20.21
C TYR A 145 -18.18 -14.63 20.21
N VAL A 146 -17.17 -15.21 19.56
CA VAL A 146 -16.97 -16.66 19.56
C VAL A 146 -16.65 -17.15 20.98
N ALA A 147 -15.82 -16.46 21.74
CA ALA A 147 -15.53 -16.80 23.13
C ALA A 147 -16.81 -16.79 23.99
N GLU A 148 -17.67 -15.78 23.84
CA GLU A 148 -18.96 -15.71 24.54
C GLU A 148 -19.92 -16.86 24.14
N LEU A 149 -19.95 -17.25 22.86
CA LEU A 149 -20.75 -18.39 22.39
C LEU A 149 -20.23 -19.72 22.95
N VAL A 150 -18.91 -19.89 23.03
CA VAL A 150 -18.28 -21.08 23.63
C VAL A 150 -18.59 -21.13 25.13
N ASP A 151 -18.43 -20.02 25.85
CA ASP A 151 -18.71 -19.95 27.28
C ASP A 151 -20.20 -20.19 27.59
N THR A 152 -21.12 -19.67 26.78
CA THR A 152 -22.56 -19.94 26.94
C THR A 152 -22.95 -21.38 26.58
N SER A 153 -22.28 -22.02 25.62
CA SER A 153 -22.49 -23.44 25.32
C SER A 153 -21.99 -24.37 26.43
N SER A 154 -20.97 -23.94 27.19
CA SER A 154 -20.48 -24.65 28.38
C SER A 154 -21.39 -24.50 29.62
N ALA A 155 -22.27 -23.48 29.64
CA ALA A 155 -23.24 -23.24 30.71
C ALA A 155 -24.52 -24.09 30.60
N GLY A 156 -24.62 -24.96 29.58
CA GLY A 156 -25.77 -25.82 29.29
C GLY A 156 -25.63 -27.28 29.74
N THR A 157 -24.59 -27.65 30.48
CA THR A 157 -24.47 -29.02 31.03
C THR A 157 -25.33 -29.15 32.27
N TYR A 158 -26.37 -29.98 32.16
CA TYR A 158 -27.10 -30.51 33.30
C TYR A 158 -26.09 -31.24 34.22
N ASP A 159 -26.04 -30.86 35.50
CA ASP A 159 -25.44 -31.72 36.53
C ASP A 159 -26.20 -33.06 36.53
N VAL A 160 -25.56 -34.14 36.98
CA VAL A 160 -26.10 -35.50 37.16
C VAL A 160 -27.39 -35.49 38.03
N THR A 161 -27.68 -34.38 38.72
CA THR A 161 -28.91 -34.12 39.49
C THR A 161 -30.03 -33.39 38.73
N GLY A 162 -29.86 -33.08 37.44
CA GLY A 162 -30.90 -32.48 36.60
C GLY A 162 -31.22 -31.00 36.87
N ARG A 163 -30.37 -30.29 37.63
CA ARG A 163 -30.59 -28.86 37.94
C ARG A 163 -29.86 -27.94 36.96
N ILE A 164 -30.60 -27.01 36.37
CA ILE A 164 -30.07 -25.89 35.59
C ILE A 164 -29.37 -24.91 36.54
N GLY A 165 -28.06 -24.74 36.38
CA GLY A 165 -27.32 -23.65 37.03
C GLY A 165 -27.88 -22.31 36.58
N ARG A 166 -28.41 -21.52 37.51
CA ARG A 166 -29.08 -20.24 37.20
C ARG A 166 -28.18 -19.27 36.44
N GLN A 167 -28.70 -18.80 35.31
CA GLN A 167 -28.24 -17.65 34.54
C GLN A 167 -27.99 -16.42 35.43
N ARG A 168 -26.85 -15.75 35.23
CA ARG A 168 -26.67 -14.34 35.55
C ARG A 168 -26.36 -13.55 34.28
N ASN A 169 -27.21 -12.55 34.03
CA ASN A 169 -26.93 -11.30 33.32
C ASN A 169 -26.94 -11.27 31.79
N SER A 170 -28.02 -11.72 31.15
CA SER A 170 -28.36 -11.29 29.78
C SER A 170 -29.05 -9.90 29.72
N ALA A 171 -29.49 -9.35 30.87
CA ALA A 171 -30.23 -8.08 30.93
C ALA A 171 -29.37 -6.79 30.86
N GLN A 172 -28.03 -6.89 30.87
CA GLN A 172 -27.15 -5.71 30.74
C GLN A 172 -26.74 -5.40 29.29
N LEU A 173 -27.01 -6.30 28.33
CA LEU A 173 -26.48 -6.20 26.96
C LEU A 173 -27.14 -5.10 26.10
N VAL A 174 -28.40 -4.73 26.36
CA VAL A 174 -29.06 -3.67 25.56
C VAL A 174 -28.67 -2.26 26.03
N LYS A 175 -28.15 -2.09 27.25
CA LYS A 175 -27.81 -0.76 27.80
C LYS A 175 -26.42 -0.22 27.43
N ARG A 176 -25.58 -1.01 26.74
CA ARG A 176 -24.27 -0.56 26.25
C ARG A 176 -24.21 -0.36 24.73
N LEU A 177 -25.33 -0.53 24.05
CA LEU A 177 -25.46 -0.41 22.59
C LEU A 177 -26.18 0.88 22.15
N ILE A 178 -26.39 1.85 23.06
CA ILE A 178 -26.82 3.22 22.76
C ILE A 178 -25.78 4.17 23.36
#